data_AF-A0A5E4NKC6-F1
#
_entry.id   AF-A0A5E4NKC6-F1
#
_cell.length_a   1.000
_cell.length_b   1.000
_cell.length_c   1.000
_cell.angle_alpha   90.00
_cell.angle_beta   90.00
_cell.angle_gamma   90.00
#
_symmetry.space_group_name_H-M   'P 1'
#
loop_
_entity.id
_entity.type
_entity.pdbx_description
1 polymer ?
#
loop_
_entity_poly.entity_id
_entity_poly.type
_entity_poly.pdbx_seq_one_letter_code
_entity_poly.pdbx_strand_id
1 'polypeptide(L)'
;MYDNLQPRPDILFYGTRIQFRLQAEVHKDKSGTSNGLRYAADGYTAVSYRRVSVHLNETSDIARVYEVDIEYLEHLHEDHNDFPFLPNNGVPPDSKVKKLMVNRLIVKKVHRVMQFNQLPWLKKYIYLNTDMRKKAANNFEKDFYKLMNNTIFSKRRINIELVSNEQRVQKLINRITFKYCTTYNENLCAISLENKIIISAILSILDLPYWTSQKIKMYDYHYNVMRKHFKDTISLLYTNTNSLVYHIKTKDFDLDLRSKPGLLECTDTVNRPKDHQCYVKERKKVPGLFSEESDGRTITEFCALRAKSYAYKINGVKKIKAKGIRGHVVKNHMTFNDHNKCLFGVRDLNVHRENVSIWWFLHQLKTIFTNKLAYNKYDDKRITMRDTHNGI
;
A
#
# COMPACT_ATOMS: atom_id res chain seq x y z
N MET A 1 -36.88 -25.97 21.07
CA MET A 1 -36.93 -24.53 21.38
C MET A 1 -35.47 -24.08 21.58
N TYR A 2 -34.65 -23.96 20.54
CA TYR A 2 -34.54 -22.77 19.68
C TYR A 2 -35.26 -21.55 20.24
N ASP A 3 -34.48 -20.61 20.77
CA ASP A 3 -34.64 -19.20 20.46
C ASP A 3 -33.35 -18.40 20.74
N ASN A 4 -32.78 -17.91 19.63
CA ASN A 4 -32.28 -16.54 19.42
C ASN A 4 -31.12 -16.01 20.29
N LEU A 5 -29.90 -16.46 19.97
CA LEU A 5 -28.73 -15.59 20.04
C LEU A 5 -28.38 -15.13 18.62
N GLN A 6 -28.79 -13.89 18.30
CA GLN A 6 -28.37 -13.21 17.07
C GLN A 6 -26.83 -13.09 17.03
N PRO A 7 -26.19 -13.26 15.85
CA PRO A 7 -24.77 -12.97 15.69
C PRO A 7 -24.55 -11.47 15.90
N ARG A 8 -23.78 -11.10 16.93
CA ARG A 8 -23.35 -9.72 17.14
C ARG A 8 -22.39 -9.32 16.01
N PRO A 9 -22.48 -8.09 15.48
CA PRO A 9 -21.58 -7.62 14.43
C PRO A 9 -20.14 -7.52 14.95
N ASP A 10 -19.22 -8.11 14.19
CA ASP A 10 -17.78 -8.13 14.43
C ASP A 10 -17.20 -6.72 14.57
N ILE A 11 -16.51 -6.47 15.69
CA ILE A 11 -15.85 -5.20 15.99
C ILE A 11 -14.41 -5.26 15.45
N LEU A 12 -14.12 -4.46 14.41
CA LEU A 12 -12.78 -4.27 13.86
C LEU A 12 -11.95 -3.35 14.77
N PHE A 13 -10.90 -3.89 15.39
CA PHE A 13 -9.92 -3.11 16.15
C PHE A 13 -8.81 -2.59 15.22
N TYR A 14 -8.63 -1.27 15.20
CA TYR A 14 -7.54 -0.61 14.49
C TYR A 14 -6.27 -0.65 15.36
N GLY A 15 -5.42 -1.66 15.18
CA GLY A 15 -4.16 -1.80 15.93
C GLY A 15 -3.01 -2.20 15.02
N THR A 16 -2.16 -1.25 14.63
CA THR A 16 -0.88 -1.55 14.00
C THR A 16 0.19 -1.58 15.09
N ARG A 17 0.79 -2.76 15.33
CA ARG A 17 1.95 -2.89 16.22
C ARG A 17 3.13 -2.11 15.63
N ILE A 18 3.48 -0.97 16.23
CA ILE A 18 4.73 -0.28 15.96
C ILE A 18 5.37 0.07 17.31
N GLN A 19 6.49 -0.60 17.59
CA GLN A 19 7.37 -0.29 18.72
C GLN A 19 8.10 1.02 18.41
N PHE A 20 7.64 2.15 18.96
CA PHE A 20 8.50 3.33 19.07
C PHE A 20 9.37 3.16 20.31
N ARG A 21 10.63 2.74 20.12
CA ARG A 21 11.67 2.91 21.14
C ARG A 21 12.18 4.33 21.05
N LEU A 22 11.47 5.27 21.66
CA LEU A 22 12.05 6.58 22.00
C LEU A 22 13.11 6.31 23.08
N GLN A 23 14.38 6.19 22.68
CA GLN A 23 15.47 6.35 23.64
C GLN A 23 15.50 7.83 24.04
N ALA A 24 14.86 8.17 25.15
CA ALA A 24 15.19 9.38 25.88
C ALA A 24 16.35 9.01 26.81
N GLU A 25 17.54 9.57 26.56
CA GLU A 25 18.63 9.54 27.54
C GLU A 25 18.19 10.35 28.77
N VAL A 26 18.12 9.67 29.91
CA VAL A 26 17.83 10.29 31.19
C VAL A 26 19.13 10.88 31.71
N HIS A 27 19.34 12.18 31.55
CA HIS A 27 20.27 12.89 32.43
C HIS A 27 19.59 13.06 33.80
N LYS A 28 20.10 12.32 34.78
CA LYS A 28 19.69 12.44 36.19
C LYS A 28 20.31 13.70 36.78
N ASP A 29 19.49 14.71 37.04
CA ASP A 29 19.86 15.74 38.01
C ASP A 29 19.59 15.26 39.44
N LYS A 30 20.52 15.60 40.34
CA LYS A 30 20.64 15.11 41.73
C LYS A 30 19.64 15.74 42.71
N SER A 31 18.35 15.82 42.37
CA SER A 31 17.31 16.17 43.34
C SER A 31 16.09 15.28 43.15
N GLY A 32 15.87 14.38 44.12
CA GLY A 32 14.85 13.34 44.11
C GLY A 32 13.41 13.86 44.22
N THR A 33 12.97 14.62 43.23
CA THR A 33 11.58 15.08 43.10
C THR A 33 11.11 14.77 41.68
N SER A 34 10.24 13.77 41.54
CA SER A 34 9.63 13.38 40.27
C SER A 34 8.56 14.41 39.87
N ASN A 35 9.00 15.59 39.42
CA ASN A 35 8.14 16.48 38.66
C ASN A 35 7.99 15.90 37.27
N GLY A 36 6.80 15.40 36.95
CA GLY A 36 6.45 14.94 35.62
C GLY A 36 6.77 16.03 34.60
N LEU A 37 7.72 15.76 33.70
CA LEU A 37 8.04 16.62 32.58
C LEU A 37 6.82 16.74 31.67
N ARG A 38 6.07 17.83 31.84
CA ARG A 38 5.13 18.34 30.85
C ARG A 38 5.92 18.93 29.70
N TYR A 39 6.17 18.12 28.67
CA TYR A 39 6.34 18.68 27.32
C TYR A 39 4.98 18.67 26.64
N ALA A 40 4.27 19.78 26.81
CA ALA A 40 3.19 20.15 25.90
C ALA A 40 3.84 20.50 24.54
N ALA A 41 3.93 19.51 23.65
CA ALA A 41 3.62 19.82 22.27
C ALA A 41 2.09 19.90 22.25
N ASP A 42 1.54 21.10 22.06
CA ASP A 42 0.11 21.37 22.12
C ASP A 42 -0.68 20.31 21.33
N GLY A 43 -1.40 19.42 22.04
CA GLY A 43 -2.33 18.46 21.45
C GLY A 43 -2.21 16.98 21.87
N TYR A 44 -1.26 16.56 22.71
CA TYR A 44 -1.11 15.13 23.07
C TYR A 44 -1.48 14.85 24.54
N THR A 45 -2.37 13.88 24.76
CA THR A 45 -2.70 13.36 26.11
C THR A 45 -2.58 11.84 26.14
N ALA A 46 -1.78 11.32 27.07
CA ALA A 46 -1.81 9.89 27.41
C ALA A 46 -3.04 9.62 28.28
N VAL A 47 -3.98 8.79 27.80
CA VAL A 47 -5.24 8.53 28.50
C VAL A 47 -5.18 7.18 29.21
N SER A 48 -5.58 7.14 30.49
CA SER A 48 -5.65 5.89 31.28
C SER A 48 -6.82 5.00 30.84
N TYR A 49 -6.63 3.67 30.92
CA TYR A 49 -7.55 2.64 30.43
C TYR A 49 -8.99 2.71 30.92
N ARG A 50 -9.24 3.29 32.09
CA ARG A 50 -10.54 3.12 32.79
C ARG A 50 -11.69 3.96 32.24
N ARG A 51 -11.49 4.81 31.22
CA ARG A 51 -12.53 5.72 30.68
C ARG A 51 -12.47 5.91 29.16
N VAL A 52 -12.22 4.85 28.40
CA VAL A 52 -12.08 4.96 26.94
C VAL A 52 -13.28 4.30 26.24
N SER A 53 -14.18 5.12 25.69
CA SER A 53 -15.30 4.65 24.86
C SER A 53 -14.76 3.96 23.59
N VAL A 54 -15.18 2.73 23.30
CA VAL A 54 -14.62 1.89 22.23
C VAL A 54 -15.24 2.19 20.85
N HIS A 55 -16.28 3.03 20.79
CA HIS A 55 -16.97 3.35 19.54
C HIS A 55 -16.39 4.61 18.89
N LEU A 56 -15.46 4.40 17.96
CA LEU A 56 -14.98 5.42 17.03
C LEU A 56 -15.43 5.03 15.62
N ASN A 57 -15.86 6.02 14.85
CA ASN A 57 -16.21 5.87 13.43
C ASN A 57 -15.23 6.67 12.55
N GLU A 58 -15.27 6.45 11.24
CA GLU A 58 -14.35 7.11 10.28
C GLU A 58 -14.41 8.65 10.32
N THR A 59 -15.51 9.21 10.84
CA THR A 59 -15.77 10.65 10.93
C THR A 59 -15.56 11.23 12.32
N SER A 60 -15.10 10.43 13.29
CA SER A 60 -14.93 10.89 14.67
C SER A 60 -13.89 12.01 14.74
N ASP A 61 -14.05 13.00 15.60
CA ASP A 61 -13.01 14.05 15.75
C ASP A 61 -11.77 13.54 16.50
N ILE A 62 -11.82 12.29 16.96
CA ILE A 62 -10.79 11.63 17.75
C ILE A 62 -10.35 10.36 17.03
N ALA A 63 -9.03 10.18 16.93
CA ALA A 63 -8.43 8.94 16.47
C ALA A 63 -7.42 8.40 17.49
N ARG A 64 -7.16 7.10 17.43
CA ARG A 64 -6.33 6.38 18.39
C ARG A 64 -5.39 5.40 17.73
N VAL A 65 -4.20 5.26 18.28
CA VAL A 65 -3.25 4.18 17.97
C VAL A 65 -3.08 3.33 19.22
N TYR A 66 -3.32 2.02 19.07
CA TYR A 66 -3.26 1.06 20.15
C TYR A 66 -1.98 0.21 20.03
N GLU A 67 -1.26 0.10 21.13
CA GLU A 67 -0.23 -0.93 21.30
C GLU A 67 -0.88 -2.12 21.99
N VAL A 68 -0.95 -3.25 21.29
CA VAL A 68 -1.68 -4.44 21.71
C VAL A 68 -0.86 -5.71 21.53
N ASP A 69 -1.06 -6.65 22.44
CA ASP A 69 -0.76 -8.07 22.24
C ASP A 69 -1.92 -8.70 21.50
N ILE A 70 -1.58 -9.59 20.57
CA ILE A 70 -2.56 -10.10 19.62
C ILE A 70 -2.35 -11.60 19.41
N GLU A 71 -3.44 -12.35 19.42
CA GLU A 71 -3.47 -13.79 19.20
C GLU A 71 -4.02 -14.12 17.81
N TYR A 72 -3.42 -15.13 17.19
CA TYR A 72 -3.97 -15.78 16.01
C TYR A 72 -4.50 -17.16 16.38
N LEU A 73 -5.76 -17.42 16.06
CA LEU A 73 -6.35 -18.73 16.24
C LEU A 73 -6.11 -19.57 14.98
N GLU A 74 -5.57 -20.77 15.14
CA GLU A 74 -5.17 -21.63 14.00
C GLU A 74 -6.33 -21.96 13.07
N HIS A 75 -7.55 -22.15 13.58
CA HIS A 75 -8.72 -22.46 12.75
C HIS A 75 -9.09 -21.34 11.75
N LEU A 76 -8.59 -20.12 11.97
CA LEU A 76 -8.79 -18.98 11.06
C LEU A 76 -7.82 -18.98 9.88
N HIS A 77 -6.88 -19.94 9.83
CA HIS A 77 -5.88 -20.02 8.77
C HIS A 77 -6.47 -20.26 7.39
N GLU A 78 -7.31 -21.27 7.28
CA GLU A 78 -7.97 -21.61 6.02
C GLU A 78 -8.86 -20.45 5.53
N ASP A 79 -9.59 -19.81 6.44
CA ASP A 79 -10.46 -18.70 6.10
C ASP A 79 -9.69 -17.47 5.57
N HIS A 80 -8.43 -17.25 6.00
CA HIS A 80 -7.65 -16.05 5.67
C HIS A 80 -6.45 -16.30 4.77
N ASN A 81 -6.37 -17.51 4.21
CA ASN A 81 -5.26 -17.91 3.35
C ASN A 81 -5.12 -16.99 2.11
N ASP A 82 -6.26 -16.61 1.52
CA ASP A 82 -6.32 -15.76 0.33
C ASP A 82 -5.67 -14.38 0.54
N PHE A 83 -6.06 -13.69 1.61
CA PHE A 83 -5.65 -12.31 1.86
C PHE A 83 -5.34 -12.10 3.35
N PRO A 84 -4.10 -12.37 3.78
CA PRO A 84 -3.75 -12.36 5.20
C PRO A 84 -3.65 -10.96 5.80
N PHE A 85 -4.21 -10.76 7.00
CA PHE A 85 -4.08 -9.51 7.77
C PHE A 85 -2.80 -9.51 8.61
N LEU A 86 -2.30 -8.31 8.93
CA LEU A 86 -1.14 -8.04 9.81
C LEU A 86 0.01 -9.07 9.75
N PRO A 87 0.60 -9.26 8.56
CA PRO A 87 1.65 -10.24 8.45
C PRO A 87 2.90 -9.82 9.25
N ASN A 88 3.34 -10.66 10.18
CA ASN A 88 4.56 -10.48 10.94
C ASN A 88 5.76 -10.47 10.00
N ASN A 89 6.64 -9.47 10.17
CA ASN A 89 7.81 -9.28 9.33
C ASN A 89 9.01 -9.96 10.00
N GLY A 90 9.23 -11.24 9.70
CA GLY A 90 10.21 -12.11 10.36
C GLY A 90 11.14 -12.79 9.37
N VAL A 91 12.32 -13.22 9.83
CA VAL A 91 13.17 -14.11 9.05
C VAL A 91 12.75 -15.54 9.40
N PRO A 92 12.18 -16.32 8.47
CA PRO A 92 11.84 -17.71 8.77
C PRO A 92 13.10 -18.57 8.98
N PRO A 93 12.95 -19.75 9.60
CA PRO A 93 13.97 -20.78 9.55
C PRO A 93 14.39 -21.00 8.08
N ASP A 94 15.69 -21.03 7.82
CA ASP A 94 16.31 -21.24 6.50
C ASP A 94 16.25 -20.09 5.47
N SER A 95 15.84 -18.87 5.87
CA SER A 95 15.98 -17.69 4.99
C SER A 95 16.95 -16.65 5.55
N LYS A 96 17.64 -15.94 4.66
CA LYS A 96 18.45 -14.75 5.02
C LYS A 96 17.65 -13.44 4.87
N VAL A 97 16.38 -13.51 4.47
CA VAL A 97 15.55 -12.36 4.08
C VAL A 97 14.32 -12.29 4.96
N LYS A 98 13.95 -11.08 5.42
CA LYS A 98 12.70 -10.83 6.16
C LYS A 98 11.50 -11.04 5.24
N LYS A 99 10.51 -11.82 5.70
CA LYS A 99 9.29 -12.20 4.99
C LYS A 99 8.05 -11.92 5.83
N LEU A 100 6.89 -11.88 5.17
CA LEU A 100 5.59 -11.53 5.74
C LEU A 100 4.81 -12.81 6.13
N MET A 101 4.39 -12.94 7.39
CA MET A 101 3.69 -14.11 7.97
C MET A 101 2.30 -13.77 8.52
N VAL A 102 1.23 -14.35 7.98
CA VAL A 102 -0.22 -14.04 8.20
C VAL A 102 -0.70 -14.06 9.66
N ASN A 103 -1.54 -13.10 10.10
CA ASN A 103 -2.34 -13.21 11.34
C ASN A 103 -3.72 -12.47 11.28
N ARG A 104 -4.83 -13.14 11.64
CA ARG A 104 -6.06 -12.48 12.14
C ARG A 104 -6.08 -12.47 13.67
N LEU A 105 -6.75 -11.49 14.25
CA LEU A 105 -6.21 -10.93 15.47
C LEU A 105 -7.27 -10.73 16.54
N ILE A 106 -7.19 -11.53 17.59
CA ILE A 106 -7.86 -11.27 18.86
C ILE A 106 -6.91 -10.44 19.72
N VAL A 107 -7.36 -9.27 20.15
CA VAL A 107 -6.59 -8.43 21.07
C VAL A 107 -6.59 -9.09 22.44
N LYS A 108 -5.44 -9.64 22.88
CA LYS A 108 -5.27 -10.23 24.21
C LYS A 108 -5.18 -9.15 25.28
N LYS A 109 -4.35 -8.15 25.01
CA LYS A 109 -3.99 -7.12 25.97
C LYS A 109 -3.67 -5.84 25.24
N VAL A 110 -4.08 -4.72 25.82
CA VAL A 110 -3.71 -3.40 25.34
C VAL A 110 -2.72 -2.82 26.35
N HIS A 111 -1.56 -2.35 25.89
CA HIS A 111 -0.50 -1.80 26.74
C HIS A 111 -0.57 -0.28 26.80
N ARG A 112 -0.69 0.39 25.65
CA ARG A 112 -0.74 1.85 25.54
C ARG A 112 -1.75 2.28 24.48
N VAL A 113 -2.34 3.46 24.70
CA VAL A 113 -3.24 4.12 23.75
C VAL A 113 -2.75 5.55 23.54
N MET A 114 -2.44 5.89 22.29
CA MET A 114 -2.18 7.27 21.88
C MET A 114 -3.46 7.83 21.26
N GLN A 115 -3.96 8.94 21.79
CA GLN A 115 -5.15 9.62 21.26
C GLN A 115 -4.75 10.95 20.62
N PHE A 116 -5.40 11.30 19.50
CA PHE A 116 -5.18 12.55 18.80
C PHE A 116 -6.49 13.08 18.20
N ASN A 117 -6.57 14.40 18.07
CA ASN A 117 -7.66 15.05 17.36
C ASN A 117 -7.42 14.93 15.86
N GLN A 118 -8.42 14.49 15.11
CA GLN A 118 -8.36 14.40 13.65
C GLN A 118 -9.30 15.41 13.01
N LEU A 119 -8.89 15.96 11.88
CA LEU A 119 -9.68 16.89 11.08
C LEU A 119 -9.62 16.48 9.61
N PRO A 120 -10.68 16.69 8.82
CA PRO A 120 -10.70 16.41 7.38
C PRO A 120 -9.96 17.50 6.58
N TRP A 121 -8.78 17.92 7.03
CA TRP A 121 -8.04 19.07 6.48
C TRP A 121 -7.63 18.87 5.01
N LEU A 122 -7.33 17.63 4.59
CA LEU A 122 -7.03 17.31 3.19
C LEU A 122 -8.28 17.21 2.29
N LYS A 123 -9.48 17.16 2.85
CA LYS A 123 -10.71 16.90 2.11
C LYS A 123 -10.86 17.89 0.94
N LYS A 124 -10.85 19.19 1.22
CA LYS A 124 -11.02 20.24 0.19
C LYS A 124 -10.00 20.09 -0.95
N TYR A 125 -8.75 19.80 -0.62
CA TYR A 125 -7.67 19.63 -1.59
C TYR A 125 -7.86 18.39 -2.48
N ILE A 126 -8.17 17.24 -1.87
CA ILE A 126 -8.40 15.99 -2.61
C ILE A 126 -9.62 16.09 -3.52
N TYR A 127 -10.72 16.69 -3.04
CA TYR A 127 -11.93 16.90 -3.85
C TYR A 127 -11.66 17.85 -5.02
N LEU A 128 -10.98 18.98 -4.79
CA LEU A 128 -10.59 19.91 -5.86
C LEU A 128 -9.80 19.20 -6.96
N ASN A 129 -8.72 18.49 -6.60
CA ASN A 129 -7.91 17.78 -7.58
C ASN A 129 -8.68 16.64 -8.27
N THR A 130 -9.61 16.00 -7.57
CA THR A 130 -10.45 14.96 -8.15
C THR A 130 -11.40 15.54 -9.19
N ASP A 131 -12.03 16.68 -8.90
CA ASP A 131 -12.92 17.37 -9.84
C ASP A 131 -12.16 17.91 -11.04
N MET A 132 -10.98 18.50 -10.82
CA MET A 132 -10.10 18.92 -11.92
C MET A 132 -9.67 17.72 -12.78
N ARG A 133 -9.37 16.57 -12.16
CA ARG A 133 -9.07 15.31 -12.87
C ARG A 133 -10.27 14.73 -13.61
N LYS A 134 -11.51 15.02 -13.19
CA LYS A 134 -12.74 14.62 -13.93
C LYS A 134 -12.96 15.52 -15.15
N LYS A 135 -12.68 16.82 -15.03
CA LYS A 135 -12.81 17.83 -16.10
C LYS A 135 -11.70 17.77 -17.14
N ALA A 136 -10.51 17.30 -16.76
CA ALA A 136 -9.35 17.20 -17.65
C ALA A 136 -9.66 16.44 -18.94
N ALA A 137 -9.36 17.07 -20.08
CA ALA A 137 -9.59 16.51 -21.41
C ALA A 137 -8.46 15.56 -21.81
N ASN A 138 -7.21 15.99 -21.60
CA ASN A 138 -6.02 15.26 -22.01
C ASN A 138 -5.51 14.30 -20.91
N ASN A 139 -4.64 13.35 -21.28
CA ASN A 139 -4.05 12.42 -20.31
C ASN A 139 -3.01 13.08 -19.40
N PHE A 140 -2.33 14.11 -19.90
CA PHE A 140 -1.32 14.86 -19.14
C PHE A 140 -1.91 15.51 -17.88
N GLU A 141 -2.97 16.29 -18.00
CA GLU A 141 -3.68 16.93 -16.88
C GLU A 141 -4.25 15.89 -15.93
N LYS A 142 -4.82 14.80 -16.46
CA LYS A 142 -5.32 13.70 -15.63
C LYS A 142 -4.22 13.10 -14.76
N ASP A 143 -3.02 12.96 -15.30
CA ASP A 143 -1.85 12.46 -14.58
C ASP A 143 -1.24 13.51 -13.66
N PHE A 144 -1.29 14.80 -14.04
CA PHE A 144 -0.87 15.92 -13.20
C PHE A 144 -1.68 15.99 -11.91
N TYR A 145 -3.02 16.06 -11.98
CA TYR A 145 -3.87 16.12 -10.78
C TYR A 145 -3.78 14.83 -9.94
N LYS A 146 -3.56 13.68 -10.58
CA LYS A 146 -3.26 12.42 -9.88
C LYS A 146 -1.94 12.51 -9.11
N LEU A 147 -0.90 13.07 -9.74
CA LEU A 147 0.41 13.24 -9.14
C LEU A 147 0.34 14.21 -7.95
N MET A 148 -0.38 15.32 -8.07
CA MET A 148 -0.56 16.28 -6.98
C MET A 148 -1.09 15.61 -5.70
N ASN A 149 -2.13 14.78 -5.81
CA ASN A 149 -2.64 14.00 -4.68
C ASN A 149 -1.62 12.99 -4.13
N ASN A 150 -0.93 12.26 -5.01
CA ASN A 150 0.04 11.24 -4.59
C ASN A 150 1.28 11.83 -3.92
N THR A 151 1.69 13.04 -4.31
CA THR A 151 2.92 13.67 -3.79
C THR A 151 2.82 14.08 -2.33
N ILE A 152 1.62 14.29 -1.80
CA ILE A 152 1.42 14.63 -0.38
C ILE A 152 1.97 13.51 0.52
N PHE A 153 1.68 12.26 0.16
CA PHE A 153 2.05 11.06 0.94
C PHE A 153 3.45 10.53 0.63
N SER A 154 4.18 11.14 -0.31
CA SER A 154 5.51 10.67 -0.72
C SER A 154 6.62 11.69 -0.48
N LYS A 155 6.27 12.93 -0.16
CA LYS A 155 7.25 14.00 0.04
C LYS A 155 7.90 13.89 1.41
N ARG A 156 9.06 13.24 1.43
CA ARG A 156 10.08 13.57 2.43
C ARG A 156 10.52 15.01 2.16
N ARG A 157 10.32 15.89 3.15
CA ARG A 157 10.84 17.26 3.06
C ARG A 157 12.36 17.16 2.96
N ILE A 158 12.95 17.60 1.87
CA ILE A 158 14.42 17.67 1.74
C ILE A 158 14.77 19.13 1.97
N ASN A 159 15.68 19.40 2.90
CA ASN A 159 16.17 20.75 3.13
C ASN A 159 17.36 20.98 2.22
N ILE A 160 17.12 21.61 1.07
CA ILE A 160 18.17 21.99 0.12
C ILE A 160 18.17 23.51 0.02
N GLU A 161 19.35 24.10 0.22
CA GLU A 161 19.56 25.53 -0.01
C GLU A 161 20.40 25.70 -1.28
N LEU A 162 19.86 26.47 -2.25
CA LEU A 162 20.60 26.88 -3.44
C LEU A 162 21.40 28.13 -3.10
N VAL A 163 22.72 28.08 -3.26
CA VAL A 163 23.63 29.11 -2.79
C VAL A 163 24.62 29.47 -3.89
N SER A 164 24.74 30.77 -4.13
CA SER A 164 25.69 31.34 -5.10
C SER A 164 26.86 32.08 -4.46
N ASN A 165 26.86 32.25 -3.13
CA ASN A 165 27.89 32.96 -2.40
C ASN A 165 28.76 31.98 -1.60
N GLU A 166 30.07 32.00 -1.85
CA GLU A 166 31.06 31.13 -1.20
C GLU A 166 31.05 31.23 0.33
N GLN A 167 30.90 32.43 0.90
CA GLN A 167 30.82 32.62 2.34
C GLN A 167 29.60 31.92 2.95
N ARG A 168 28.48 31.91 2.22
CA ARG A 168 27.26 31.22 2.65
C ARG A 168 27.42 29.71 2.50
N VAL A 169 28.10 29.24 1.46
CA VAL A 169 28.45 27.83 1.28
C VAL A 169 29.27 27.33 2.47
N GLN A 170 30.34 28.02 2.83
CA GLN A 170 31.20 27.63 3.95
C GLN A 170 30.43 27.58 5.28
N LYS A 171 29.55 28.57 5.53
CA LYS A 171 28.69 28.59 6.73
C LYS A 171 27.75 27.38 6.80
N LEU A 172 27.29 26.87 5.67
CA LEU A 172 26.36 25.75 5.62
C LEU A 172 27.07 24.40 5.67
N ILE A 173 28.27 24.28 5.10
CA ILE A 173 29.15 23.10 5.23
C ILE A 173 29.57 22.90 6.69
N ASN A 174 29.86 23.98 7.40
CA ASN A 174 30.25 23.93 8.82
C ASN A 174 29.10 23.54 9.77
N ARG A 175 27.86 23.39 9.29
CA ARG A 175 26.75 22.94 10.14
C ARG A 175 26.83 21.44 10.35
N ILE A 176 26.57 21.00 11.59
CA ILE A 176 26.44 19.57 11.94
C ILE A 176 25.35 18.83 11.15
N THR A 177 24.42 19.57 10.53
CA THR A 177 23.35 19.02 9.69
C THR A 177 23.76 18.87 8.23
N PHE A 178 25.00 19.19 7.84
CA PHE A 178 25.44 19.07 6.45
C PHE A 178 25.49 17.59 6.01
N LYS A 179 24.98 17.30 4.80
CA LYS A 179 25.10 15.97 4.18
C LYS A 179 26.05 15.96 2.99
N TYR A 180 25.75 16.75 1.97
CA TYR A 180 26.56 16.85 0.76
C TYR A 180 26.26 18.16 0.02
N CYS A 181 27.24 18.67 -0.73
CA CYS A 181 27.09 19.78 -1.69
C CYS A 181 27.09 19.19 -3.11
N THR A 182 26.24 19.72 -3.98
CA THR A 182 26.24 19.44 -5.40
C THR A 182 26.46 20.73 -6.15
N THR A 183 27.63 20.87 -6.76
CA THR A 183 27.99 22.03 -7.59
C THR A 183 27.36 21.88 -8.97
N TYR A 184 26.54 22.84 -9.38
CA TYR A 184 25.94 22.88 -10.71
C TYR A 184 26.81 23.66 -11.70
N ASN A 185 27.35 24.80 -11.25
CA ASN A 185 28.33 25.60 -11.96
C ASN A 185 29.21 26.38 -10.95
N GLU A 186 30.16 27.16 -11.44
CA GLU A 186 31.10 27.94 -10.62
C GLU A 186 30.40 28.86 -9.61
N ASN A 187 29.19 29.31 -9.92
CA ASN A 187 28.43 30.30 -9.14
C ASN A 187 27.18 29.71 -8.46
N LEU A 188 27.01 28.38 -8.42
CA LEU A 188 25.81 27.76 -7.85
C LEU A 188 26.12 26.36 -7.30
N CYS A 189 26.01 26.21 -5.98
CA CYS A 189 25.92 24.91 -5.30
C CYS A 189 24.55 24.73 -4.65
N ALA A 190 24.01 23.50 -4.73
CA ALA A 190 22.95 23.03 -3.84
C ALA A 190 23.56 22.35 -2.61
N ILE A 191 23.24 22.85 -1.42
CA ILE A 191 23.65 22.25 -0.16
C ILE A 191 22.49 21.50 0.45
N SER A 192 22.64 20.19 0.61
CA SER A 192 21.66 19.31 1.23
C SER A 192 21.93 19.20 2.74
N LEU A 193 20.91 19.51 3.54
CA LEU A 193 20.95 19.45 5.00
C LEU A 193 20.02 18.36 5.55
N GLU A 194 20.43 17.73 6.63
CA GLU A 194 19.61 16.86 7.46
C GLU A 194 18.52 17.66 8.17
N ASN A 195 17.29 17.16 8.13
CA ASN A 195 16.24 17.68 8.97
C ASN A 195 16.45 17.20 10.41
N LYS A 196 16.38 18.11 11.37
CA LYS A 196 16.26 17.74 12.79
C LYS A 196 15.04 16.81 12.93
N ILE A 197 15.25 15.70 13.65
CA ILE A 197 14.48 14.43 13.70
C ILE A 197 12.94 14.56 13.85
N ILE A 198 12.44 15.73 14.26
CA ILE A 198 11.03 16.02 14.58
C ILE A 198 10.07 15.83 13.38
N ILE A 199 10.51 16.06 12.13
CA ILE A 199 9.60 16.02 10.96
C ILE A 199 9.28 14.58 10.51
N SER A 200 10.18 13.62 10.74
CA SER A 200 9.95 12.24 10.30
C SER A 200 8.78 11.60 11.04
N ALA A 201 8.55 11.96 12.31
CA ALA A 201 7.42 11.49 13.08
C ALA A 201 6.07 11.97 12.51
N ILE A 202 6.00 13.24 12.08
CA ILE A 202 4.78 13.82 11.50
C ILE A 202 4.39 13.12 10.20
N LEU A 203 5.35 12.83 9.32
CA LEU A 203 5.09 12.10 8.08
C LEU A 203 4.62 10.67 8.34
N SER A 204 5.24 9.96 9.29
CA SER A 204 4.78 8.62 9.70
C SER A 204 3.36 8.63 10.28
N ILE A 205 2.98 9.69 11.01
CA ILE A 205 1.62 9.87 11.54
C ILE A 205 0.59 10.10 10.42
N LEU A 206 0.97 10.73 9.30
CA LEU A 206 0.07 10.94 8.16
C LEU A 206 -0.05 9.72 7.24
N ASP A 207 1.06 9.04 6.99
CA ASP A 207 1.09 7.90 6.07
C ASP A 207 0.42 6.66 6.67
N LEU A 208 0.63 6.41 7.96
CA LEU A 208 0.14 5.19 8.61
C LEU A 208 -1.40 5.06 8.57
N PRO A 209 -2.20 6.06 8.97
CA PRO A 209 -3.65 6.00 8.84
C PRO A 209 -4.10 5.86 7.39
N TYR A 210 -3.48 6.58 6.46
CA TYR A 210 -3.82 6.49 5.04
C TYR A 210 -3.65 5.06 4.49
N TRP A 211 -2.48 4.46 4.68
CA TRP A 211 -2.23 3.09 4.21
C TRP A 211 -3.09 2.06 4.94
N THR A 212 -3.36 2.27 6.23
CA THR A 212 -4.23 1.40 7.03
C THR A 212 -5.67 1.43 6.49
N SER A 213 -6.22 2.62 6.24
CA SER A 213 -7.58 2.76 5.67
C SER A 213 -7.68 2.16 4.27
N GLN A 214 -6.65 2.31 3.42
CA GLN A 214 -6.61 1.67 2.11
C GLN A 214 -6.65 0.14 2.23
N LYS A 215 -5.88 -0.42 3.17
CA LYS A 215 -5.87 -1.87 3.42
C LYS A 215 -7.22 -2.35 3.90
N ILE A 216 -7.81 -1.70 4.90
CA ILE A 216 -9.11 -2.09 5.45
C ILE A 216 -10.18 -2.12 4.36
N LYS A 217 -10.22 -1.13 3.46
CA LYS A 217 -11.14 -1.16 2.30
C LYS A 217 -10.93 -2.37 1.39
N MET A 218 -9.69 -2.79 1.16
CA MET A 218 -9.40 -4.02 0.40
C MET A 218 -9.88 -5.28 1.13
N TYR A 219 -9.67 -5.35 2.45
CA TYR A 219 -10.12 -6.48 3.27
C TYR A 219 -11.64 -6.58 3.35
N ASP A 220 -12.30 -5.46 3.62
CA ASP A 220 -13.75 -5.35 3.69
C ASP A 220 -14.39 -5.79 2.36
N TYR A 221 -13.88 -5.28 1.23
CA TYR A 221 -14.35 -5.69 -0.08
C TYR A 221 -14.14 -7.19 -0.35
N HIS A 222 -12.97 -7.74 -0.02
CA HIS A 222 -12.70 -9.16 -0.28
C HIS A 222 -13.53 -10.09 0.62
N TYR A 223 -13.56 -9.86 1.92
CA TYR A 223 -14.18 -10.77 2.88
C TYR A 223 -15.69 -10.53 3.03
N ASN A 224 -16.11 -9.27 3.15
CA ASN A 224 -17.50 -8.93 3.47
C ASN A 224 -18.39 -8.79 2.22
N VAL A 225 -17.80 -8.51 1.06
CA VAL A 225 -18.55 -8.41 -0.22
C VAL A 225 -18.30 -9.64 -1.09
N MET A 226 -17.07 -9.85 -1.56
CA MET A 226 -16.77 -10.89 -2.57
C MET A 226 -16.93 -12.32 -2.01
N ARG A 227 -16.25 -12.67 -0.91
CA ARG A 227 -16.34 -14.01 -0.29
C ARG A 227 -17.75 -14.32 0.22
N LYS A 228 -18.47 -13.32 0.74
CA LYS A 228 -19.85 -13.50 1.21
C LYS A 228 -20.81 -13.97 0.12
N HIS A 229 -20.68 -13.42 -1.10
CA HIS A 229 -21.58 -13.71 -2.22
C HIS A 229 -21.18 -14.93 -3.05
N PHE A 230 -19.88 -15.18 -3.20
CA PHE A 230 -19.38 -16.24 -4.09
C PHE A 230 -18.82 -17.46 -3.34
N LYS A 231 -18.50 -17.35 -2.04
CA LYS A 231 -18.00 -18.43 -1.17
C LYS A 231 -16.91 -19.28 -1.83
N ASP A 232 -17.26 -20.46 -2.33
CA ASP A 232 -16.34 -21.46 -2.90
C ASP A 232 -16.17 -21.30 -4.43
N THR A 233 -16.97 -20.46 -5.08
CA THR A 233 -16.87 -20.21 -6.53
C THR A 233 -15.88 -19.10 -6.89
N ILE A 234 -15.26 -18.47 -5.88
CA ILE A 234 -14.28 -17.40 -6.04
C ILE A 234 -12.90 -17.85 -5.59
N SER A 235 -11.89 -17.50 -6.37
CA SER A 235 -10.47 -17.67 -6.01
C SER A 235 -9.73 -16.36 -6.25
N LEU A 236 -9.00 -15.88 -5.26
CA LEU A 236 -8.18 -14.68 -5.38
C LEU A 236 -6.84 -15.04 -6.02
N LEU A 237 -6.68 -14.74 -7.32
CA LEU A 237 -5.48 -15.12 -8.08
C LEU A 237 -4.27 -14.23 -7.79
N TYR A 238 -4.49 -12.93 -7.60
CA TYR A 238 -3.39 -11.98 -7.46
C TYR A 238 -3.82 -10.71 -6.75
N THR A 239 -2.91 -10.12 -5.97
CA THR A 239 -3.11 -8.83 -5.30
C THR A 239 -1.90 -7.92 -5.48
N ASN A 240 -2.17 -6.63 -5.57
CA ASN A 240 -1.15 -5.57 -5.47
C ASN A 240 -1.68 -4.44 -4.60
N THR A 241 -0.86 -3.41 -4.35
CA THR A 241 -1.13 -2.27 -3.44
C THR A 241 -2.60 -1.84 -3.33
N ASN A 242 -3.33 -1.78 -4.43
CA ASN A 242 -4.72 -1.35 -4.51
C ASN A 242 -5.52 -2.11 -5.60
N SER A 243 -5.09 -3.32 -5.98
CA SER A 243 -5.78 -4.10 -7.02
C SER A 243 -5.92 -5.57 -6.63
N LEU A 244 -7.04 -6.16 -7.05
CA LEU A 244 -7.45 -7.54 -6.78
C LEU A 244 -7.79 -8.18 -8.13
N VAL A 245 -7.30 -9.39 -8.37
CA VAL A 245 -7.62 -10.19 -9.56
C VAL A 245 -8.30 -11.46 -9.09
N TYR A 246 -9.53 -11.66 -9.53
CA TYR A 246 -10.36 -12.78 -9.14
C TYR A 246 -10.58 -13.75 -10.31
N HIS A 247 -10.65 -15.02 -9.98
CA HIS A 247 -11.26 -16.05 -10.81
C HIS A 247 -12.62 -16.39 -10.19
N ILE A 248 -13.69 -16.13 -10.94
CA ILE A 248 -15.07 -16.30 -10.45
C ILE A 248 -15.79 -17.25 -11.40
N LYS A 249 -16.30 -18.35 -10.86
CA LYS A 249 -17.17 -19.28 -11.58
C LYS A 249 -18.61 -18.81 -11.44
N THR A 250 -19.11 -18.09 -12.44
CA THR A 250 -20.51 -17.64 -12.52
C THR A 250 -21.03 -17.77 -13.95
N LYS A 251 -22.36 -17.83 -14.12
CA LYS A 251 -23.01 -17.83 -15.43
C LYS A 251 -22.91 -16.47 -16.09
N ASP A 252 -23.16 -15.41 -15.33
CA ASP A 252 -23.12 -14.04 -15.80
C ASP A 252 -22.71 -13.10 -14.65
N PHE A 253 -21.51 -12.54 -14.78
CA PHE A 253 -20.96 -11.63 -13.78
C PHE A 253 -21.67 -10.26 -13.77
N ASP A 254 -22.21 -9.83 -14.91
CA ASP A 254 -22.85 -8.53 -15.02
C ASP A 254 -24.23 -8.52 -14.36
N LEU A 255 -24.96 -9.63 -14.46
CA LEU A 255 -26.18 -9.86 -13.67
C LEU A 255 -25.88 -9.94 -12.17
N ASP A 256 -24.79 -10.62 -11.79
CA ASP A 256 -24.34 -10.70 -10.40
C ASP A 256 -23.99 -9.31 -9.85
N LEU A 257 -23.32 -8.47 -10.64
CA LEU A 257 -22.93 -7.11 -10.27
C LEU A 257 -24.17 -6.29 -9.88
N ARG A 258 -25.27 -6.42 -10.64
CA ARG A 258 -26.52 -5.68 -10.39
C ARG A 258 -27.39 -6.28 -9.29
N SER A 259 -27.46 -7.60 -9.19
CA SER A 259 -28.38 -8.30 -8.28
C SER A 259 -27.85 -8.38 -6.84
N LYS A 260 -26.53 -8.49 -6.66
CA LYS A 260 -25.93 -8.69 -5.34
C LYS A 260 -25.59 -7.34 -4.69
N PRO A 261 -26.08 -7.09 -3.46
CA PRO A 261 -25.84 -5.83 -2.77
C PRO A 261 -24.34 -5.65 -2.46
N GLY A 262 -23.86 -4.41 -2.55
CA GLY A 262 -22.47 -4.03 -2.28
C GLY A 262 -21.50 -4.20 -3.46
N LEU A 263 -21.76 -5.03 -4.47
CA LEU A 263 -20.84 -5.21 -5.60
C LEU A 263 -20.81 -3.97 -6.51
N LEU A 264 -21.97 -3.59 -7.06
CA LEU A 264 -22.06 -2.40 -7.91
C LEU A 264 -21.71 -1.13 -7.12
N GLU A 265 -22.18 -1.03 -5.86
CA GLU A 265 -21.96 0.13 -4.98
C GLU A 265 -20.48 0.44 -4.73
N CYS A 266 -19.65 -0.59 -4.62
CA CYS A 266 -18.21 -0.45 -4.41
C CYS A 266 -17.40 -0.29 -5.71
N THR A 267 -18.04 -0.32 -6.89
CA THR A 267 -17.34 -0.33 -8.19
C THR A 267 -17.65 0.90 -9.05
N ASP A 268 -16.61 1.42 -9.73
CA ASP A 268 -16.70 2.45 -10.76
C ASP A 268 -16.72 1.76 -12.14
N THR A 269 -17.90 1.71 -12.74
CA THR A 269 -18.19 1.06 -14.03
C THR A 269 -18.24 2.02 -15.21
N VAL A 270 -17.77 3.26 -15.05
CA VAL A 270 -17.89 4.31 -16.08
C VAL A 270 -17.07 4.02 -17.34
N ASN A 271 -16.06 3.15 -17.25
CA ASN A 271 -15.28 2.75 -18.42
C ASN A 271 -16.04 1.80 -19.36
N ARG A 272 -17.20 1.28 -18.93
CA ARG A 272 -18.05 0.44 -19.78
C ARG A 272 -18.76 1.27 -20.86
N PRO A 273 -19.20 0.64 -21.96
CA PRO A 273 -20.06 1.30 -22.94
C PRO A 273 -21.30 1.92 -22.29
N LYS A 274 -21.77 3.06 -22.80
CA LYS A 274 -22.94 3.75 -22.25
C LYS A 274 -24.22 2.93 -22.31
N ASP A 275 -24.28 2.02 -23.29
CA ASP A 275 -25.43 1.14 -23.52
C ASP A 275 -25.43 -0.09 -22.58
N HIS A 276 -24.40 -0.22 -21.74
CA HIS A 276 -24.25 -1.36 -20.85
C HIS A 276 -25.15 -1.25 -19.61
N GLN A 277 -25.82 -2.33 -19.23
CA GLN A 277 -26.79 -2.39 -18.12
C GLN A 277 -26.22 -1.94 -16.76
N CYS A 278 -24.93 -2.17 -16.51
CA CYS A 278 -24.21 -1.78 -15.29
C CYS A 278 -23.51 -0.40 -15.37
N TYR A 279 -23.74 0.41 -16.40
CA TYR A 279 -23.12 1.74 -16.55
C TYR A 279 -23.72 2.76 -15.56
N VAL A 280 -22.88 3.37 -14.71
CA VAL A 280 -23.30 4.38 -13.72
C VAL A 280 -22.38 5.61 -13.79
N LYS A 281 -22.84 6.69 -14.43
CA LYS A 281 -22.03 7.90 -14.71
C LYS A 281 -21.55 8.61 -13.45
N GLU A 282 -22.36 8.61 -12.40
CA GLU A 282 -22.16 9.37 -11.15
C GLU A 282 -20.90 8.90 -10.40
N ARG A 283 -20.49 7.65 -10.62
CA ARG A 283 -19.38 7.00 -9.90
C ARG A 283 -18.00 7.28 -10.49
N LYS A 284 -17.94 7.99 -11.61
CA LYS A 284 -16.69 8.32 -12.31
C LYS A 284 -15.66 8.91 -11.35
N LYS A 285 -14.55 8.20 -11.13
CA LYS A 285 -13.41 8.65 -10.31
C LYS A 285 -13.82 9.12 -8.91
N VAL A 286 -14.86 8.53 -8.32
CA VAL A 286 -15.21 8.79 -6.91
C VAL A 286 -14.14 8.13 -6.02
N PRO A 287 -13.53 8.87 -5.07
CA PRO A 287 -12.51 8.31 -4.20
C PRO A 287 -13.04 7.13 -3.36
N GLY A 288 -12.31 6.00 -3.38
CA GLY A 288 -12.62 4.81 -2.59
C GLY A 288 -13.42 3.73 -3.32
N LEU A 289 -13.88 3.98 -4.55
CA LEU A 289 -14.46 2.94 -5.40
C LEU A 289 -13.37 2.17 -6.17
N PHE A 290 -13.65 0.89 -6.44
CA PHE A 290 -12.81 0.05 -7.29
C PHE A 290 -13.13 0.31 -8.76
N SER A 291 -12.19 0.85 -9.51
CA SER A 291 -12.33 0.97 -10.96
C SER A 291 -12.06 -0.38 -11.63
N GLU A 292 -12.93 -0.76 -12.56
CA GLU A 292 -12.70 -1.94 -13.41
C GLU A 292 -11.65 -1.63 -14.49
N GLU A 293 -10.48 -2.27 -14.41
CA GLU A 293 -9.35 -2.00 -15.32
C GLU A 293 -9.49 -2.63 -16.72
N SER A 294 -10.42 -3.58 -16.89
CA SER A 294 -10.62 -4.29 -18.14
C SER A 294 -11.71 -3.68 -19.03
N ASP A 295 -12.27 -2.53 -18.65
CA ASP A 295 -13.34 -1.82 -19.37
C ASP A 295 -14.55 -2.72 -19.70
N GLY A 296 -14.95 -3.57 -18.75
CA GLY A 296 -16.03 -4.56 -18.90
C GLY A 296 -15.68 -5.79 -19.74
N ARG A 297 -14.40 -5.97 -20.11
CA ARG A 297 -13.96 -7.13 -20.91
C ARG A 297 -13.42 -8.22 -19.99
N THR A 298 -13.73 -9.46 -20.31
CA THR A 298 -13.25 -10.61 -19.54
C THR A 298 -11.78 -10.89 -19.85
N ILE A 299 -10.99 -11.12 -18.79
CA ILE A 299 -9.62 -11.63 -18.91
C ILE A 299 -9.72 -13.12 -19.24
N THR A 300 -9.23 -13.53 -20.41
CA THR A 300 -9.33 -14.93 -20.86
C THR A 300 -8.25 -15.81 -20.26
N GLU A 301 -7.05 -15.25 -20.07
CA GLU A 301 -5.89 -15.95 -19.50
C GLU A 301 -5.14 -15.00 -18.57
N PHE A 302 -4.70 -15.54 -17.43
CA PHE A 302 -3.93 -14.81 -16.43
C PHE A 302 -2.79 -15.69 -15.90
N CYS A 303 -1.58 -15.13 -15.81
CA CYS A 303 -0.41 -15.80 -15.27
C CYS A 303 0.39 -14.81 -14.41
N ALA A 304 0.54 -15.10 -13.11
CA ALA A 304 1.36 -14.32 -12.19
C ALA A 304 2.56 -15.14 -11.73
N LEU A 305 3.77 -14.55 -11.82
CA LEU A 305 5.00 -15.21 -11.40
C LEU A 305 5.39 -14.82 -9.98
N ARG A 306 5.33 -13.52 -9.68
CA ARG A 306 5.65 -12.96 -8.37
C ARG A 306 5.03 -11.57 -8.23
N ALA A 307 5.16 -10.98 -7.05
CA ALA A 307 4.66 -9.63 -6.82
C ALA A 307 5.22 -8.62 -7.84
N LYS A 308 4.31 -7.93 -8.53
CA LYS A 308 4.57 -6.95 -9.60
C LYS A 308 5.19 -7.55 -10.87
N SER A 309 5.02 -8.86 -11.09
CA SER A 309 5.41 -9.59 -12.29
C SER A 309 4.30 -10.55 -12.74
N TYR A 310 3.49 -10.14 -13.71
CA TYR A 310 2.33 -10.89 -14.20
C TYR A 310 1.98 -10.54 -15.64
N ALA A 311 1.25 -11.43 -16.31
CA ALA A 311 0.78 -11.28 -17.66
C ALA A 311 -0.68 -11.73 -17.78
N TYR A 312 -1.43 -11.10 -18.67
CA TYR A 312 -2.83 -11.46 -18.93
C TYR A 312 -3.24 -11.13 -20.35
N LYS A 313 -4.32 -11.77 -20.83
CA LYS A 313 -4.89 -11.53 -22.15
C LYS A 313 -6.31 -10.99 -22.04
N ILE A 314 -6.62 -9.97 -22.83
CA ILE A 314 -7.98 -9.45 -23.02
C ILE A 314 -8.25 -9.41 -24.52
N ASN A 315 -9.29 -10.10 -24.98
CA ASN A 315 -9.64 -10.20 -26.42
C ASN A 315 -8.44 -10.58 -27.31
N GLY A 316 -7.63 -11.54 -26.88
CA GLY A 316 -6.41 -11.96 -27.59
C GLY A 316 -5.20 -11.02 -27.46
N VAL A 317 -5.37 -9.80 -26.95
CA VAL A 317 -4.28 -8.85 -26.74
C VAL A 317 -3.56 -9.15 -25.42
N LYS A 318 -2.27 -9.49 -25.51
CA LYS A 318 -1.42 -9.70 -24.34
C LYS A 318 -1.03 -8.38 -23.66
N LYS A 319 -1.10 -8.34 -22.33
CA LYS A 319 -0.54 -7.28 -21.49
C LYS A 319 0.41 -7.91 -20.48
N ILE A 320 1.64 -7.43 -20.44
CA ILE A 320 2.69 -7.92 -19.53
C ILE A 320 3.11 -6.78 -18.60
N LYS A 321 3.25 -7.09 -17.31
CA LYS A 321 3.72 -6.18 -16.26
C LYS A 321 4.89 -6.84 -15.57
N ALA A 322 6.08 -6.24 -15.70
CA ALA A 322 7.30 -6.72 -15.04
C ALA A 322 8.03 -5.54 -14.39
N LYS A 323 7.96 -5.44 -13.06
CA LYS A 323 8.62 -4.34 -12.34
C LYS A 323 10.13 -4.43 -12.48
N GLY A 324 10.74 -3.31 -12.87
CA GLY A 324 12.20 -3.19 -13.02
C GLY A 324 12.71 -3.54 -14.42
N ILE A 325 11.84 -4.03 -15.32
CA ILE A 325 12.13 -4.26 -16.73
C ILE A 325 11.64 -3.08 -17.55
N ARG A 326 12.43 -2.63 -18.53
CA ARG A 326 12.08 -1.49 -19.38
C ARG A 326 10.97 -1.86 -20.37
N GLY A 327 10.14 -0.88 -20.72
CA GLY A 327 8.96 -1.10 -21.58
C GLY A 327 9.29 -1.71 -22.94
N HIS A 328 10.41 -1.32 -23.57
CA HIS A 328 10.84 -1.90 -24.84
C HIS A 328 11.21 -3.38 -24.70
N VAL A 329 11.85 -3.77 -23.59
CA VAL A 329 12.19 -5.17 -23.31
C VAL A 329 10.91 -5.99 -23.09
N VAL A 330 9.94 -5.45 -22.36
CA VAL A 330 8.63 -6.09 -22.16
C VAL A 330 7.91 -6.27 -23.51
N LYS A 331 7.96 -5.27 -24.39
CA LYS A 331 7.26 -5.30 -25.69
C LYS A 331 7.90 -6.30 -26.65
N ASN A 332 9.23 -6.32 -26.73
CA ASN A 332 9.97 -7.00 -27.80
C ASN A 332 10.52 -8.38 -27.38
N HIS A 333 10.81 -8.59 -26.09
CA HIS A 333 11.54 -9.77 -25.61
C HIS A 333 10.78 -10.57 -24.54
N MET A 334 9.54 -10.19 -24.23
CA MET A 334 8.69 -10.94 -23.32
C MET A 334 7.41 -11.43 -23.98
N THR A 335 7.02 -12.66 -23.66
CA THR A 335 5.82 -13.30 -24.20
C THR A 335 4.99 -13.91 -23.09
N PHE A 336 3.70 -14.08 -23.34
CA PHE A 336 2.80 -14.77 -22.40
C PHE A 336 3.18 -16.24 -22.25
N ASN A 337 3.60 -16.89 -23.34
CA ASN A 337 4.03 -18.28 -23.33
C ASN A 337 5.25 -18.50 -22.43
N ASP A 338 6.21 -17.57 -22.44
CA ASP A 338 7.38 -17.65 -21.54
C ASP A 338 6.99 -17.49 -20.06
N HIS A 339 5.93 -16.72 -19.75
CA HIS A 339 5.39 -16.66 -18.39
C HIS A 339 4.82 -18.03 -17.98
N ASN A 340 4.00 -18.65 -18.83
CA ASN A 340 3.46 -19.98 -18.57
C ASN A 340 4.57 -21.03 -18.42
N LYS A 341 5.59 -20.99 -19.29
CA LYS A 341 6.77 -21.87 -19.19
C LYS A 341 7.56 -21.63 -17.91
N CYS A 342 7.72 -20.38 -17.47
CA CYS A 342 8.40 -20.07 -16.22
C CYS A 342 7.60 -20.58 -15.01
N LEU A 343 6.27 -20.52 -15.05
CA LEU A 343 5.39 -20.97 -13.98
C LEU A 343 5.34 -22.50 -13.88
N PHE A 344 4.99 -23.18 -14.99
CA PHE A 344 4.70 -24.63 -15.05
C PHE A 344 5.86 -25.50 -15.56
N GLY A 345 6.86 -24.91 -16.23
CA GLY A 345 7.96 -25.65 -16.86
C GLY A 345 9.05 -26.11 -15.90
N VAL A 346 9.98 -26.90 -16.46
CA VAL A 346 11.11 -27.53 -15.75
C VAL A 346 12.19 -26.49 -15.40
N ARG A 347 12.62 -26.52 -14.12
CA ARG A 347 13.73 -25.82 -13.42
C ARG A 347 14.15 -24.41 -13.88
N ASP A 348 14.06 -23.46 -12.94
CA ASP A 348 14.83 -22.22 -12.83
C ASP A 348 15.20 -21.51 -14.14
N LEU A 349 14.18 -21.16 -14.92
CA LEU A 349 14.35 -20.28 -16.08
C LEU A 349 14.64 -18.83 -15.61
N ASN A 350 15.82 -18.61 -15.02
CA ASN A 350 16.34 -17.32 -14.62
C ASN A 350 16.87 -16.57 -15.84
N VAL A 351 15.94 -16.18 -16.71
CA VAL A 351 16.29 -15.48 -17.94
C VAL A 351 16.55 -14.02 -17.61
N HIS A 352 17.78 -13.61 -17.89
CA HIS A 352 18.19 -12.23 -17.79
C HIS A 352 18.01 -11.53 -19.14
N ARG A 353 17.62 -10.26 -19.12
CA ARG A 353 17.50 -9.40 -20.29
C ARG A 353 18.25 -8.11 -20.02
N GLU A 354 18.94 -7.66 -21.06
CA GLU A 354 19.58 -6.35 -21.04
C GLU A 354 18.51 -5.25 -21.10
N ASN A 355 18.48 -4.41 -20.07
CA ASN A 355 17.74 -3.17 -20.08
C ASN A 355 18.67 -2.05 -20.52
N VAL A 356 18.31 -1.38 -21.62
CA VAL A 356 18.96 -0.14 -22.02
C VAL A 356 18.16 1.05 -21.48
N SER A 357 18.85 2.04 -20.90
CA SER A 357 18.19 3.28 -20.50
C SER A 357 19.08 4.49 -20.59
N ILE A 358 18.50 5.61 -21.00
CA ILE A 358 19.18 6.91 -21.02
C ILE A 358 18.93 7.58 -19.67
N TRP A 359 20.01 7.98 -19.01
CA TRP A 359 20.00 8.71 -17.76
C TRP A 359 20.75 10.02 -17.92
N TRP A 360 20.42 10.95 -17.05
CA TRP A 360 21.06 12.25 -17.00
C TRP A 360 21.84 12.35 -15.69
N PHE A 361 23.13 12.64 -15.79
CA PHE A 361 24.01 12.87 -14.66
C PHE A 361 24.78 14.15 -14.90
N LEU A 362 24.65 15.14 -14.00
CA LEU A 362 25.39 16.40 -14.05
C LEU A 362 25.36 17.04 -15.45
N HIS A 363 24.17 17.25 -16.00
CA HIS A 363 24.00 17.86 -17.32
C HIS A 363 24.45 16.99 -18.51
N GLN A 364 24.92 15.76 -18.28
CA GLN A 364 25.34 14.82 -19.34
C GLN A 364 24.39 13.63 -19.47
N LEU A 365 23.98 13.34 -20.71
CA LEU A 365 23.22 12.14 -21.04
C LEU A 365 24.17 10.94 -21.13
N LYS A 366 23.83 9.85 -20.46
CA LYS A 366 24.56 8.58 -20.48
C LYS A 366 23.61 7.43 -20.77
N THR A 367 24.02 6.53 -21.65
CA THR A 367 23.32 5.26 -21.87
C THR A 367 23.83 4.24 -20.87
N ILE A 368 22.92 3.72 -20.03
CA ILE A 368 23.20 2.67 -19.06
C ILE A 368 22.60 1.37 -19.55
N PHE A 369 23.46 0.34 -19.62
CA PHE A 369 23.08 -1.04 -19.83
C PHE A 369 23.00 -1.72 -18.46
N THR A 370 21.91 -2.43 -18.19
CA THR A 370 21.76 -3.19 -16.95
C THR A 370 21.15 -4.54 -17.24
N ASN A 371 21.84 -5.61 -16.89
CA ASN A 371 21.26 -6.94 -17.01
C ASN A 371 20.27 -7.19 -15.86
N LYS A 372 19.01 -7.47 -16.18
CA LYS A 372 17.94 -7.67 -15.19
C LYS A 372 17.29 -9.03 -15.36
N LEU A 373 16.97 -9.67 -14.24
CA LEU A 373 16.19 -10.90 -14.20
C LEU A 373 14.75 -10.62 -14.66
N ALA A 374 14.40 -11.11 -15.85
CA ALA A 374 13.11 -10.87 -16.50
C ALA A 374 12.05 -11.92 -16.10
N TYR A 375 12.45 -13.18 -15.94
CA TYR A 375 11.58 -14.28 -15.55
C TYR A 375 12.09 -14.91 -14.26
N ASN A 376 11.21 -15.03 -13.27
CA ASN A 376 11.48 -15.66 -11.98
C ASN A 376 10.15 -15.94 -11.26
N LYS A 377 9.91 -17.20 -10.87
CA LYS A 377 8.73 -17.63 -10.09
C LYS A 377 8.94 -17.63 -8.57
N TYR A 378 10.17 -17.42 -8.09
CA TYR A 378 10.45 -17.35 -6.67
C TYR A 378 9.78 -16.11 -6.05
N ASP A 379 8.81 -16.37 -5.16
CA ASP A 379 8.22 -15.34 -4.32
C ASP A 379 9.10 -15.10 -3.09
N ASP A 380 9.74 -13.94 -3.04
CA ASP A 380 10.58 -13.52 -1.92
C ASP A 380 9.79 -12.93 -0.76
N LYS A 381 8.47 -12.74 -0.91
CA LYS A 381 7.64 -12.04 0.08
C LYS A 381 6.90 -12.95 1.03
N ARG A 382 6.63 -14.18 0.60
CA ARG A 382 5.81 -15.15 1.34
C ARG A 382 6.62 -16.41 1.62
N ILE A 383 6.18 -17.14 2.64
CA ILE A 383 6.65 -18.49 2.95
C ILE A 383 5.44 -19.38 2.74
N THR A 384 5.56 -20.32 1.82
CA THR A 384 4.64 -21.45 1.75
C THR A 384 5.08 -22.45 2.83
N MET A 385 4.21 -22.73 3.78
CA MET A 385 4.42 -23.89 4.66
C MET A 385 4.29 -25.14 3.79
N ARG A 386 5.10 -26.17 4.05
CA ARG A 386 4.87 -27.47 3.41
C ARG A 386 3.59 -28.01 4.00
N ASP A 387 2.61 -28.34 3.17
CA ASP A 387 1.38 -29.00 3.63
C ASP A 387 1.77 -30.25 4.41
N THR A 388 1.52 -30.26 5.72
CA THR A 388 1.67 -31.47 6.55
C THR A 388 0.49 -32.44 6.38
N HIS A 389 -0.43 -32.14 5.45
CA HIS A 389 -1.56 -32.98 5.12
C HIS A 389 -1.75 -33.02 3.60
N ASN A 390 -0.96 -33.85 2.93
CA ASN A 390 -1.48 -34.84 1.97
C ASN A 390 -0.32 -35.75 1.57
N GLY A 391 -0.46 -37.01 1.96
CA GLY A 391 0.36 -38.09 1.44
C GLY A 391 -0.01 -38.41 -0.01
N ILE A 392 0.99 -39.03 -0.65
CA ILE A 392 1.04 -39.66 -1.97
C ILE A 392 1.40 -38.70 -3.11
#